data_AF-A0A3Q2Y8G1-F1
#
_entry.id   AF-A0A3Q2Y8G1-F1
#
_cell.length_a   1.000
_cell.length_b   1.000
_cell.length_c   1.000
_cell.angle_alpha   90.00
_cell.angle_beta   90.00
_cell.angle_gamma   90.00
#
_symmetry.space_group_name_H-M   'P 1'
#
loop_
_entity.id
_entity.type
_entity.pdbx_description
1 polymer ?
#
loop_
_entity_poly.entity_id
_entity_poly.type
_entity_poly.pdbx_seq_one_letter_code
_entity_poly.pdbx_strand_id
1 'polypeptide(L)'
;MAEGGAADLETQRGEVAALMKTQLKKGDTWYLIDSHWFKQWKKYVGFDSWDKYQMGDQNVYPGPVDNAGLLRDRDVLAIKEHLIDELDYILVPTEGWNKLVSWYGLTESQEPIARKVVEQGMFVKYYKVEVYLTELKLCDDSNMDNVITRRFSKADTIDLIEKEMRKVFSIPDEKETRLWNRYLSNTFEPLNKPDSTIQDAGLYQGQVLVIEQKNEDGSWPRGSDASKSSGASNLSALPKISPSSLANNHSSSFTGRNELIAAHVLAGK
;
A
#
# COMPACT_ATOMS: atom_id res chain seq x y z
N MET A 1 0.28 -35.15 28.94
CA MET A 1 1.53 -35.56 28.28
C MET A 1 1.45 -35.16 26.82
N ALA A 2 2.21 -34.14 26.44
CA ALA A 2 2.59 -33.83 25.08
C ALA A 2 3.91 -33.05 25.19
N GLU A 3 5.01 -33.78 25.37
CA GLU A 3 6.35 -33.22 25.14
C GLU A 3 6.48 -33.03 23.62
N GLY A 4 6.17 -31.84 23.14
CA GLY A 4 6.48 -31.40 21.78
C GLY A 4 7.48 -30.26 21.88
N GLY A 5 8.76 -30.57 22.09
CA GLY A 5 9.81 -29.56 22.01
C GLY A 5 9.86 -28.92 20.61
N ALA A 6 10.38 -27.70 20.53
CA ALA A 6 10.63 -27.05 19.25
C ALA A 6 11.48 -27.97 18.34
N ALA A 7 11.27 -27.89 17.02
CA ALA A 7 12.11 -28.63 16.07
C ALA A 7 13.59 -28.22 16.23
N ASP A 8 14.52 -29.07 15.80
CA ASP A 8 15.93 -28.69 15.82
C ASP A 8 16.21 -27.47 14.91
N LEU A 9 17.27 -26.73 15.19
CA LEU A 9 17.55 -25.45 14.56
C LEU A 9 17.74 -25.55 13.04
N GLU A 10 18.27 -26.67 12.55
CA GLU A 10 18.46 -26.90 11.12
C GLU A 10 17.12 -27.15 10.42
N THR A 11 16.24 -27.95 11.03
CA THR A 11 14.86 -28.13 10.59
C THR A 11 14.12 -26.80 10.57
N GLN A 12 14.19 -26.02 11.66
CA GLN A 12 13.53 -24.71 11.71
C GLN A 12 14.00 -23.78 10.58
N ARG A 13 15.32 -23.68 10.38
CA ARG A 13 15.91 -22.90 9.28
C ARG A 13 15.42 -23.38 7.93
N GLY A 14 15.48 -24.69 7.67
CA GLY A 14 15.13 -25.28 6.38
C GLY A 14 13.66 -25.08 6.02
N GLU A 15 12.76 -25.38 6.97
CA GLU A 15 11.32 -25.25 6.78
C GLU A 15 10.91 -23.79 6.56
N VAL A 16 11.34 -22.87 7.43
CA VAL A 16 10.99 -21.45 7.29
C VAL A 16 11.61 -20.87 6.02
N ALA A 17 12.85 -21.21 5.65
CA ALA A 17 13.46 -20.75 4.41
C ALA A 17 12.72 -21.24 3.15
N ALA A 18 12.14 -22.44 3.19
CA ALA A 18 11.28 -22.93 2.11
C ALA A 18 9.96 -22.14 2.06
N LEU A 19 9.35 -21.91 3.22
CA LEU A 19 8.07 -21.18 3.34
C LEU A 19 8.20 -19.70 2.94
N MET A 20 9.35 -19.07 3.17
CA MET A 20 9.61 -17.71 2.69
C MET A 20 9.59 -17.56 1.16
N LYS A 21 9.69 -18.66 0.42
CA LYS A 21 9.61 -18.68 -1.06
C LYS A 21 8.19 -18.95 -1.57
N THR A 22 7.21 -19.06 -0.67
CA THR A 22 5.82 -19.31 -1.04
C THR A 22 5.30 -18.19 -1.93
N GLN A 23 4.76 -18.54 -3.10
CA GLN A 23 4.17 -17.56 -4.00
C GLN A 23 2.86 -17.02 -3.43
N LEU A 24 2.65 -15.73 -3.56
CA LEU A 24 1.42 -15.06 -3.16
C LEU A 24 0.25 -15.49 -4.06
N LYS A 25 -0.87 -15.90 -3.47
CA LYS A 25 -2.12 -16.20 -4.17
C LYS A 25 -3.26 -15.39 -3.57
N LYS A 26 -4.15 -14.89 -4.43
CA LYS A 26 -5.32 -14.10 -4.02
C LYS A 26 -6.12 -14.81 -2.91
N GLY A 27 -6.40 -14.09 -1.83
CA GLY A 27 -7.18 -14.59 -0.69
C GLY A 27 -6.38 -15.35 0.38
N ASP A 28 -5.12 -15.71 0.10
CA ASP A 28 -4.23 -16.31 1.09
C ASP A 28 -4.04 -15.37 2.28
N THR A 29 -3.76 -15.98 3.43
CA THR A 29 -3.51 -15.25 4.69
C THR A 29 -2.02 -15.31 5.02
N TRP A 30 -1.46 -14.14 5.25
CA TRP A 30 -0.07 -13.93 5.66
C TRP A 30 -0.05 -13.18 6.97
N TYR A 31 1.03 -13.32 7.73
CA TYR A 31 1.17 -12.77 9.07
C TYR A 31 2.38 -11.86 9.15
N LEU A 32 2.23 -10.74 9.85
CA LEU A 32 3.33 -9.86 10.15
C LEU A 32 4.09 -10.36 11.38
N ILE A 33 5.41 -10.33 11.29
CA ILE A 33 6.33 -10.56 12.39
C ILE A 33 7.25 -9.34 12.52
N ASP A 34 7.43 -8.82 13.73
CA ASP A 34 8.38 -7.75 13.99
C ASP A 34 9.79 -8.13 13.51
N SER A 35 10.41 -7.23 12.75
CA SER A 35 11.71 -7.52 12.14
C SER A 35 12.81 -7.70 13.16
N HIS A 36 12.74 -7.10 14.35
CA HIS A 36 13.71 -7.29 15.42
C HIS A 36 13.65 -8.71 15.95
N TRP A 37 12.45 -9.22 16.24
CA TRP A 37 12.26 -10.60 16.66
C TRP A 37 12.76 -11.57 15.59
N PHE A 38 12.39 -11.34 14.32
CA PHE A 38 12.80 -12.22 13.23
C PHE A 38 14.32 -12.19 12.98
N LYS A 39 14.96 -11.02 13.05
CA LYS A 39 16.44 -10.89 12.96
C LYS A 39 17.13 -11.64 14.09
N GLN A 40 16.57 -11.60 15.30
CA GLN A 40 17.09 -12.34 16.46
C GLN A 40 16.97 -13.86 16.24
N TRP A 41 15.81 -14.33 15.77
CA TRP A 41 15.59 -15.72 15.39
C TRP A 41 16.57 -16.18 14.29
N LYS A 42 16.82 -15.35 13.27
CA LYS A 42 17.78 -15.66 12.22
C LYS A 42 19.19 -15.93 12.74
N LYS A 43 19.66 -15.15 13.73
CA LYS A 43 20.95 -15.40 14.40
C LYS A 43 20.93 -16.72 15.17
N TYR A 44 19.86 -16.96 15.92
CA TYR A 44 19.70 -18.16 16.73
C TYR A 44 19.73 -19.45 15.90
N VAL A 45 19.08 -19.48 14.74
CA VAL A 45 19.05 -20.67 13.86
C VAL A 45 20.17 -20.69 12.82
N GLY A 46 21.04 -19.68 12.78
CA GLY A 46 22.06 -19.52 11.74
C GLY A 46 21.45 -19.49 10.34
N PHE A 47 20.40 -18.68 10.17
CA PHE A 47 19.59 -18.59 8.94
C PHE A 47 20.42 -18.09 7.77
N ASP A 48 21.15 -17.00 7.99
CA ASP A 48 22.07 -16.45 7.02
C ASP A 48 23.37 -17.26 7.06
N SER A 49 23.75 -17.88 5.94
CA SER A 49 24.81 -18.92 5.87
C SER A 49 26.19 -18.51 6.39
N TRP A 50 26.45 -17.20 6.54
CA TRP A 50 27.71 -16.63 7.01
C TRP A 50 27.75 -16.34 8.52
N ASP A 51 26.61 -16.35 9.22
CA ASP A 51 26.51 -16.03 10.65
C ASP A 51 26.06 -17.24 11.48
N LYS A 52 26.94 -18.25 11.60
CA LYS A 52 26.71 -19.45 12.42
C LYS A 52 27.38 -19.39 13.79
N TYR A 53 28.13 -18.32 14.09
CA TYR A 53 28.89 -18.23 15.34
C TYR A 53 28.01 -18.21 16.59
N GLN A 54 26.81 -17.63 16.47
CA GLN A 54 25.85 -17.51 17.57
C GLN A 54 24.73 -18.55 17.49
N MET A 55 24.83 -19.52 16.55
CA MET A 55 23.78 -20.52 16.36
C MET A 55 23.58 -21.35 17.63
N GLY A 56 22.35 -21.37 18.13
CA GLY A 56 21.97 -22.06 19.38
C GLY A 56 22.39 -21.36 20.68
N ASP A 57 23.07 -20.20 20.61
CA ASP A 57 23.44 -19.45 21.81
C ASP A 57 22.18 -18.86 22.49
N GLN A 58 22.08 -19.06 23.80
CA GLN A 58 20.98 -18.53 24.61
C GLN A 58 20.96 -17.00 24.64
N ASN A 59 22.12 -16.35 24.45
CA ASN A 59 22.19 -14.88 24.35
C ASN A 59 21.42 -14.33 23.14
N VAL A 60 21.19 -15.16 22.13
CA VAL A 60 20.48 -14.79 20.91
C VAL A 60 19.14 -15.50 20.77
N TYR A 61 18.70 -16.25 21.78
CA TYR A 61 17.38 -16.88 21.80
C TYR A 61 16.29 -15.79 21.68
N PRO A 62 15.39 -15.87 20.68
CA PRO A 62 14.46 -14.78 20.39
C PRO A 62 13.31 -14.66 21.40
N GLY A 63 13.06 -15.69 22.23
CA GLY A 63 11.88 -15.75 23.09
C GLY A 63 10.56 -15.88 22.30
N PRO A 64 9.40 -15.73 22.95
CA PRO A 64 8.10 -15.72 22.29
C PRO A 64 8.03 -14.65 21.19
N VAL A 65 7.27 -14.93 20.13
CA VAL A 65 7.03 -13.95 19.07
C VAL A 65 6.45 -12.69 19.70
N ASP A 66 7.10 -11.55 19.49
CA ASP A 66 6.69 -10.26 20.03
C ASP A 66 6.49 -9.25 18.90
N ASN A 67 5.23 -8.86 18.70
CA ASN A 67 4.81 -7.87 17.70
C ASN A 67 4.46 -6.50 18.32
N ALA A 68 4.78 -6.25 19.59
CA ALA A 68 4.46 -4.99 20.26
C ALA A 68 5.04 -3.77 19.52
N GLY A 69 6.20 -3.92 18.88
CA GLY A 69 6.83 -2.90 18.06
C GLY A 69 5.97 -2.43 16.88
N LEU A 70 5.03 -3.25 16.41
CA LEU A 70 4.16 -2.96 15.27
C LEU A 70 2.80 -2.36 15.65
N LEU A 71 2.41 -2.41 16.93
CA LEU A 71 1.07 -2.03 17.40
C LEU A 71 1.06 -0.61 17.99
N ARG A 72 -0.03 0.15 17.79
CA ARG A 72 -0.22 1.47 18.44
C ARG A 72 -0.65 1.34 19.90
N ASP A 73 -1.71 0.59 20.17
CA ASP A 73 -2.39 0.57 21.48
C ASP A 73 -2.86 -0.84 21.90
N ARG A 74 -2.10 -1.89 21.52
CA ARG A 74 -2.47 -3.33 21.68
C ARG A 74 -3.73 -3.79 20.92
N ASP A 75 -4.36 -2.91 20.13
CA ASP A 75 -5.40 -3.31 19.17
C ASP A 75 -4.76 -3.85 17.88
N VAL A 76 -5.11 -5.09 17.52
CA VAL A 76 -4.60 -5.86 16.37
C VAL A 76 -4.99 -5.22 15.03
N LEU A 77 -6.09 -4.46 15.03
CA LEU A 77 -6.55 -3.67 13.88
C LEU A 77 -5.85 -2.30 13.78
N ALA A 78 -5.07 -1.92 14.80
CA ALA A 78 -4.36 -0.65 14.89
C ALA A 78 -2.84 -0.86 14.87
N ILE A 79 -2.34 -1.47 13.79
CA ILE A 79 -0.90 -1.42 13.51
C ILE A 79 -0.46 0.03 13.29
N LYS A 80 0.79 0.35 13.63
CA LYS A 80 1.40 1.65 13.36
C LYS A 80 1.30 1.97 11.88
N GLU A 81 1.13 3.25 11.56
CA GLU A 81 1.12 3.73 10.19
C GLU A 81 2.55 3.75 9.63
N HIS A 82 2.65 3.64 8.30
CA HIS A 82 3.92 3.76 7.56
C HIS A 82 5.00 2.71 7.88
N LEU A 83 4.61 1.53 8.37
CA LEU A 83 5.53 0.39 8.50
C LEU A 83 5.98 -0.06 7.11
N ILE A 84 7.26 -0.36 6.98
CA ILE A 84 7.93 -0.72 5.74
C ILE A 84 8.25 -2.22 5.77
N ASP A 85 7.84 -2.91 4.71
CA ASP A 85 8.14 -4.32 4.46
C ASP A 85 9.66 -4.56 4.45
N GLU A 86 10.10 -5.68 5.02
CA GLU A 86 11.51 -6.07 5.22
C GLU A 86 12.34 -5.15 6.16
N LEU A 87 11.85 -3.95 6.51
CA LEU A 87 12.50 -3.04 7.45
C LEU A 87 11.92 -3.18 8.86
N ASP A 88 10.61 -3.00 9.00
CA ASP A 88 9.90 -2.98 10.28
C ASP A 88 9.24 -4.32 10.58
N TYR A 89 8.73 -5.01 9.55
CA TYR A 89 8.13 -6.34 9.67
C TYR A 89 8.57 -7.26 8.54
N ILE A 90 8.35 -8.55 8.76
CA ILE A 90 8.49 -9.62 7.77
C ILE A 90 7.13 -10.28 7.57
N LEU A 91 6.82 -10.66 6.33
CA LEU A 91 5.61 -11.39 5.99
C LEU A 91 5.88 -12.88 5.91
N VAL A 92 5.15 -13.68 6.70
CA VAL A 92 5.23 -15.14 6.64
C VAL A 92 3.89 -15.74 6.22
N PRO A 93 3.87 -16.84 5.43
CA PRO A 93 2.63 -17.54 5.12
C PRO A 93 2.06 -18.21 6.38
N THR A 94 0.79 -18.60 6.32
CA THR A 94 0.08 -19.23 7.45
C THR A 94 0.84 -20.40 8.08
N GLU A 95 1.43 -21.27 7.27
CA GLU A 95 2.20 -22.40 7.78
C GLU A 95 3.48 -21.96 8.53
N GLY A 96 4.17 -20.92 8.03
CA GLY A 96 5.37 -20.37 8.67
C GLY A 96 5.03 -19.73 10.02
N TRP A 97 3.94 -18.96 10.08
CA TRP A 97 3.42 -18.41 11.31
C TRP A 97 3.13 -19.50 12.35
N ASN A 98 2.37 -20.52 11.97
CA ASN A 98 1.98 -21.61 12.86
C ASN A 98 3.19 -22.35 13.43
N LYS A 99 4.23 -22.58 12.62
CA LYS A 99 5.48 -23.20 13.07
C LYS A 99 6.22 -22.33 14.07
N LEU A 100 6.42 -21.04 13.77
CA LEU A 100 7.12 -20.11 14.66
C LEU A 100 6.40 -19.97 16.00
N VAL A 101 5.08 -19.83 15.99
CA VAL A 101 4.28 -19.79 17.23
C VAL A 101 4.31 -21.12 17.97
N SER A 102 4.30 -22.27 17.27
CA SER A 102 4.42 -23.58 17.92
C SER A 102 5.79 -23.79 18.59
N TRP A 103 6.86 -23.20 18.07
CA TRP A 103 8.22 -23.38 18.60
C TRP A 103 8.57 -22.39 19.71
N TYR A 104 8.10 -21.16 19.60
CA TYR A 104 8.51 -20.06 20.48
C TYR A 104 7.36 -19.52 21.35
N GLY A 105 6.12 -19.82 20.99
CA GLY A 105 4.94 -19.16 21.56
C GLY A 105 4.71 -17.78 20.96
N LEU A 106 3.60 -17.17 21.37
CA LEU A 106 3.27 -15.77 21.11
C LEU A 106 3.27 -15.05 22.46
N THR A 107 3.77 -13.82 22.48
CA THR A 107 3.78 -12.99 23.70
C THR A 107 2.37 -12.90 24.27
N GLU A 108 2.24 -13.08 25.59
CA GLU A 108 0.95 -13.04 26.28
C GLU A 108 0.18 -11.76 25.92
N SER A 109 -1.15 -11.88 25.78
CA SER A 109 -2.06 -10.79 25.39
C SER A 109 -1.93 -10.24 23.96
N GLN A 110 -1.06 -10.81 23.12
CA GLN A 110 -1.03 -10.49 21.68
C GLN A 110 -1.85 -11.47 20.86
N GLU A 111 -2.43 -10.99 19.76
CA GLU A 111 -3.05 -11.84 18.75
C GLU A 111 -2.25 -11.78 17.43
N PRO A 112 -2.38 -12.79 16.56
CA PRO A 112 -1.74 -12.78 15.25
C PRO A 112 -2.15 -11.57 14.38
N ILE A 113 -1.17 -10.89 13.79
CA ILE A 113 -1.44 -9.79 12.85
C ILE A 113 -1.61 -10.37 11.44
N ALA A 114 -2.81 -10.89 11.16
CA ALA A 114 -3.16 -11.52 9.89
C ALA A 114 -3.57 -10.49 8.82
N ARG A 115 -3.14 -10.70 7.57
CA ARG A 115 -3.48 -9.88 6.41
C ARG A 115 -3.74 -10.74 5.18
N LYS A 116 -4.54 -10.21 4.26
CA LYS A 116 -4.95 -10.92 3.04
C LYS A 116 -4.09 -10.53 1.85
N VAL A 117 -3.82 -11.50 0.99
CA VAL A 117 -3.24 -11.25 -0.33
C VAL A 117 -4.33 -10.73 -1.26
N VAL A 118 -4.10 -9.57 -1.84
CA VAL A 118 -4.96 -8.93 -2.82
C VAL A 118 -4.23 -8.78 -4.14
N GLU A 119 -5.01 -8.61 -5.20
CA GLU A 119 -4.49 -8.24 -6.51
C GLU A 119 -4.29 -6.71 -6.55
N GLN A 120 -3.11 -6.27 -6.99
CA GLN A 120 -2.72 -4.86 -7.02
C GLN A 120 -2.14 -4.49 -8.40
N GLY A 121 -2.29 -3.22 -8.79
CA GLY A 121 -1.77 -2.62 -10.03
C GLY A 121 -2.86 -2.22 -11.02
N MET A 122 -2.70 -1.10 -11.71
CA MET A 122 -3.72 -0.60 -12.66
C MET A 122 -3.57 -1.20 -14.06
N PHE A 123 -2.32 -1.37 -14.52
CA PHE A 123 -2.02 -1.88 -15.87
C PHE A 123 -1.50 -3.32 -15.84
N VAL A 124 -0.56 -3.60 -14.93
CA VAL A 124 -0.03 -4.95 -14.69
C VAL A 124 -0.47 -5.36 -13.29
N LYS A 125 -1.28 -6.42 -13.22
CA LYS A 125 -1.76 -6.98 -11.96
C LYS A 125 -0.69 -7.88 -11.35
N TYR A 126 -0.46 -7.74 -10.05
CA TYR A 126 0.41 -8.59 -9.24
C TYR A 126 -0.22 -8.84 -7.87
N TYR A 127 0.19 -9.91 -7.18
CA TYR A 127 -0.32 -10.20 -5.84
C TYR A 127 0.55 -9.55 -4.76
N LYS A 128 -0.09 -8.95 -3.76
CA LYS A 128 0.57 -8.34 -2.60
C LYS A 128 -0.25 -8.59 -1.33
N VAL A 129 0.41 -8.76 -0.20
CA VAL A 129 -0.27 -8.71 1.10
C VAL A 129 -0.72 -7.26 1.37
N GLU A 130 -2.03 -7.07 1.56
CA GLU A 130 -2.61 -5.79 1.91
C GLU A 130 -2.47 -5.54 3.40
N VAL A 131 -1.42 -4.83 3.79
CA VAL A 131 -1.14 -4.52 5.20
C VAL A 131 -2.05 -3.43 5.75
N TYR A 132 -2.35 -2.43 4.93
CA TYR A 132 -3.21 -1.30 5.26
C TYR A 132 -4.43 -1.29 4.34
N LEU A 133 -5.62 -1.30 4.96
CA LEU A 133 -6.86 -1.03 4.25
C LEU A 133 -6.93 0.45 3.88
N THR A 134 -7.67 0.75 2.82
CA THR A 134 -7.93 2.12 2.38
C THR A 134 -9.04 2.71 3.23
N GLU A 135 -8.72 3.77 3.97
CA GLU A 135 -9.71 4.53 4.72
C GLU A 135 -10.42 5.50 3.77
N LEU A 136 -11.75 5.45 3.73
CA LEU A 136 -12.60 6.35 2.95
C LEU A 136 -13.57 7.07 3.89
N LYS A 137 -13.83 8.33 3.58
CA LYS A 137 -14.77 9.21 4.28
C LYS A 137 -16.08 9.22 3.51
N LEU A 138 -17.13 8.72 4.13
CA LEU A 138 -18.44 8.56 3.51
C LEU A 138 -19.35 9.68 4.02
N CYS A 139 -20.11 10.33 3.13
CA CYS A 139 -21.16 11.26 3.52
C CYS A 139 -22.37 11.16 2.59
N ASP A 140 -23.53 11.57 3.09
CA ASP A 140 -24.75 11.74 2.29
C ASP A 140 -24.82 13.17 1.74
N ASP A 141 -25.29 13.32 0.51
CA ASP A 141 -25.38 14.62 -0.16
C ASP A 141 -26.24 15.65 0.60
N SER A 142 -27.29 15.18 1.29
CA SER A 142 -28.17 16.03 2.10
C SER A 142 -27.50 16.59 3.36
N ASN A 143 -26.41 15.95 3.82
CA ASN A 143 -25.66 16.37 4.99
C ASN A 143 -24.16 16.04 4.85
N MET A 144 -23.46 16.90 4.12
CA MET A 144 -22.02 16.79 3.85
C MET A 144 -21.13 16.96 5.10
N ASP A 145 -21.68 17.45 6.22
CA ASP A 145 -20.95 17.60 7.48
C ASP A 145 -20.93 16.29 8.28
N ASN A 146 -21.90 15.39 8.05
CA ASN A 146 -21.94 14.07 8.66
C ASN A 146 -21.02 13.08 7.92
N VAL A 147 -19.73 13.15 8.25
CA VAL A 147 -18.70 12.30 7.65
C VAL A 147 -18.44 11.07 8.51
N ILE A 148 -18.60 9.89 7.93
CA ILE A 148 -18.36 8.59 8.58
C ILE A 148 -17.18 7.90 7.92
N THR A 149 -16.18 7.56 8.71
CA THR A 149 -14.98 6.88 8.24
C THR A 149 -15.17 5.36 8.21
N ARG A 150 -14.83 4.74 7.08
CA ARG A 150 -14.82 3.27 6.89
C ARG A 150 -13.52 2.83 6.22
N ARG A 151 -13.15 1.56 6.41
CA ARG A 151 -11.94 0.96 5.84
C ARG A 151 -12.36 -0.15 4.88
N PHE A 152 -11.75 -0.15 3.70
CA PHE A 152 -12.04 -1.07 2.61
C PHE A 152 -10.74 -1.65 2.03
N SER A 153 -10.82 -2.85 1.48
CA SER A 153 -9.74 -3.41 0.67
C SER A 153 -9.64 -2.66 -0.66
N LYS A 154 -8.43 -2.50 -1.20
CA LYS A 154 -8.23 -2.00 -2.57
C LYS A 154 -8.92 -2.84 -3.63
N ALA A 155 -9.22 -4.10 -3.32
CA ALA A 155 -9.93 -5.03 -4.19
C ALA A 155 -11.46 -4.97 -4.02
N ASP A 156 -11.98 -4.23 -3.04
CA ASP A 156 -13.41 -4.03 -2.87
C ASP A 156 -13.97 -3.19 -4.02
N THR A 157 -15.20 -3.49 -4.42
CA THR A 157 -15.86 -2.84 -5.55
C THR A 157 -16.62 -1.59 -5.13
N ILE A 158 -16.88 -0.70 -6.09
CA ILE A 158 -17.74 0.47 -5.89
C ILE A 158 -19.14 0.07 -5.40
N ASP A 159 -19.70 -1.03 -5.93
CA ASP A 159 -20.98 -1.60 -5.46
C ASP A 159 -20.96 -1.96 -3.96
N LEU A 160 -19.85 -2.53 -3.46
CA LEU A 160 -19.72 -2.85 -2.04
C LEU A 160 -19.73 -1.58 -1.18
N ILE A 161 -19.02 -0.53 -1.64
CA ILE A 161 -18.99 0.76 -0.96
C ILE A 161 -20.38 1.39 -0.94
N GLU A 162 -21.10 1.39 -2.06
CA GLU A 162 -22.46 1.90 -2.14
C GLU A 162 -23.39 1.16 -1.15
N LYS A 163 -23.33 -0.16 -1.09
CA LYS A 163 -24.10 -0.97 -0.13
C LYS A 163 -23.79 -0.62 1.32
N GLU A 164 -22.51 -0.43 1.66
CA GLU A 164 -22.13 0.00 3.00
C GLU A 164 -22.61 1.43 3.29
N MET A 165 -22.54 2.36 2.32
CA MET A 165 -23.08 3.71 2.47
C MET A 165 -24.60 3.69 2.67
N ARG A 166 -25.34 2.89 1.90
CA ARG A 166 -26.79 2.70 2.07
C ARG A 166 -27.12 2.23 3.49
N LYS A 167 -26.38 1.24 4.00
CA LYS A 167 -26.52 0.75 5.37
C LYS A 167 -26.22 1.84 6.40
N VAL A 168 -25.11 2.55 6.24
CA VAL A 168 -24.64 3.59 7.17
C VAL A 168 -25.60 4.78 7.24
N PHE A 169 -26.15 5.20 6.09
CA PHE A 169 -27.09 6.32 5.99
C PHE A 169 -28.57 5.90 5.98
N SER A 170 -28.85 4.62 6.20
CA SER A 170 -30.21 4.04 6.23
C SER A 170 -31.04 4.34 4.97
N ILE A 171 -30.41 4.21 3.80
CA ILE A 171 -31.03 4.42 2.49
C ILE A 171 -31.70 3.11 2.02
N PRO A 172 -33.00 3.12 1.68
CA PRO A 172 -33.71 1.93 1.19
C PRO A 172 -33.15 1.39 -0.13
N ASP A 173 -33.23 0.08 -0.35
CA ASP A 173 -32.69 -0.59 -1.56
C ASP A 173 -33.39 -0.14 -2.85
N GLU A 174 -34.68 0.17 -2.78
CA GLU A 174 -35.48 0.68 -3.89
C GLU A 174 -35.14 2.13 -4.28
N LYS A 175 -34.43 2.87 -3.41
CA LYS A 175 -34.03 4.25 -3.69
C LYS A 175 -32.88 4.25 -4.69
N GLU A 176 -33.08 4.90 -5.83
CA GLU A 176 -31.99 5.14 -6.79
C GLU A 176 -30.94 6.07 -6.18
N THR A 177 -29.67 5.72 -6.34
CA THR A 177 -28.54 6.53 -5.86
C THR A 177 -27.47 6.73 -6.92
N ARG A 178 -26.63 7.75 -6.74
CA ARG A 178 -25.39 7.97 -7.46
C ARG A 178 -24.25 8.14 -6.47
N LEU A 179 -23.09 7.63 -6.84
CA LEU A 179 -21.89 7.78 -6.04
C LEU A 179 -20.90 8.73 -6.70
N TRP A 180 -20.32 9.61 -5.90
CA TRP A 180 -19.40 10.64 -6.34
C TRP A 180 -18.10 10.60 -5.55
N ASN A 181 -16.97 10.67 -6.25
CA ASN A 181 -15.67 10.96 -5.65
C ASN A 181 -15.47 12.48 -5.60
N ARG A 182 -15.22 13.03 -4.41
CA ARG A 182 -14.93 14.45 -4.23
C ARG A 182 -13.42 14.67 -4.18
N TYR A 183 -12.85 15.15 -5.28
CA TYR A 183 -11.40 15.34 -5.43
C TYR A 183 -10.90 16.67 -4.82
N LEU A 184 -11.56 17.80 -5.14
CA LEU A 184 -11.35 19.12 -4.56
C LEU A 184 -12.66 19.61 -3.93
N SER A 185 -12.65 20.76 -3.23
CA SER A 185 -13.81 21.25 -2.48
C SER A 185 -15.13 21.22 -3.27
N ASN A 186 -15.09 21.47 -4.60
CA ASN A 186 -16.26 21.54 -5.46
C ASN A 186 -16.21 20.65 -6.73
N THR A 187 -15.24 19.74 -6.87
CA THR A 187 -15.18 18.85 -8.06
C THR A 187 -15.61 17.43 -7.69
N PHE A 188 -16.62 16.95 -8.41
CA PHE A 188 -17.24 15.64 -8.18
C PHE A 188 -17.10 14.80 -9.45
N GLU A 189 -16.43 13.66 -9.30
CA GLU A 189 -16.27 12.68 -10.38
C GLU A 189 -17.23 11.52 -10.13
N PRO A 190 -18.10 11.17 -11.11
CA PRO A 190 -19.06 10.08 -10.93
C PRO A 190 -18.36 8.72 -10.87
N LEU A 191 -18.73 7.91 -9.89
CA LEU A 191 -18.30 6.51 -9.77
C LEU A 191 -19.39 5.61 -10.36
N ASN A 192 -19.45 5.57 -11.70
CA ASN A 192 -20.54 4.92 -12.46
C ASN A 192 -20.28 3.47 -12.86
N LYS A 193 -19.14 2.90 -12.48
CA LYS A 193 -18.76 1.51 -12.74
C LYS A 193 -18.81 0.72 -11.45
N PRO A 194 -19.95 0.08 -11.10
CA PRO A 194 -20.12 -0.62 -9.82
C PRO A 194 -19.17 -1.80 -9.64
N ASP A 195 -18.69 -2.38 -10.74
CA ASP A 195 -17.74 -3.49 -10.81
C ASP A 195 -16.28 -3.05 -10.67
N SER A 196 -15.97 -1.76 -10.85
CA SER A 196 -14.61 -1.24 -10.63
C SER A 196 -14.21 -1.42 -9.17
N THR A 197 -12.96 -1.78 -8.94
CA THR A 197 -12.37 -1.81 -7.59
C THR A 197 -12.01 -0.39 -7.14
N ILE A 198 -11.81 -0.20 -5.83
CA ILE A 198 -11.24 1.03 -5.24
C ILE A 198 -9.97 1.45 -5.98
N GLN A 199 -9.10 0.48 -6.28
CA GLN A 199 -7.86 0.75 -6.97
C GLN A 199 -8.05 1.14 -8.44
N ASP A 200 -8.95 0.47 -9.16
CA ASP A 200 -9.22 0.77 -10.57
C ASP A 200 -9.94 2.12 -10.75
N ALA A 201 -10.73 2.52 -9.74
CA ALA A 201 -11.34 3.84 -9.64
C ALA A 201 -10.35 4.94 -9.21
N GLY A 202 -9.09 4.61 -8.92
CA GLY A 202 -8.07 5.57 -8.50
C GLY A 202 -8.33 6.18 -7.12
N LEU A 203 -9.06 5.46 -6.26
CA LEU A 203 -9.38 5.95 -4.93
C LEU A 203 -8.20 5.78 -3.96
N TYR A 204 -7.99 6.74 -3.06
CA TYR A 204 -6.86 6.81 -2.15
C TYR A 204 -7.26 7.15 -0.71
N GLN A 205 -6.32 6.91 0.21
CA GLN A 205 -6.48 7.11 1.65
C GLN A 205 -7.07 8.49 1.98
N GLY A 206 -8.17 8.50 2.72
CA GLY A 206 -8.83 9.70 3.23
C GLY A 206 -9.73 10.43 2.24
N GLN A 207 -9.95 9.91 1.04
CA GLN A 207 -10.88 10.49 0.07
C GLN A 207 -12.31 10.54 0.59
N VAL A 208 -13.06 11.54 0.11
CA VAL A 208 -14.46 11.75 0.45
C VAL A 208 -15.34 11.22 -0.68
N LEU A 209 -16.21 10.27 -0.35
CA LEU A 209 -17.23 9.74 -1.23
C LEU A 209 -18.60 10.24 -0.78
N VAL A 210 -19.40 10.68 -1.75
CA VAL A 210 -20.74 11.22 -1.53
C VAL A 210 -21.77 10.33 -2.18
N ILE A 211 -22.74 9.87 -1.41
CA ILE A 211 -23.93 9.19 -1.95
C ILE A 211 -25.04 10.22 -2.12
N GLU A 212 -25.55 10.32 -3.33
CA GLU A 212 -26.66 11.18 -3.71
C GLU A 212 -27.89 10.31 -3.93
N GLN A 213 -29.01 10.70 -3.35
CA GLN A 213 -30.29 10.00 -3.52
C GLN A 213 -31.18 10.74 -4.51
N LYS A 214 -31.90 10.00 -5.34
CA LYS A 214 -32.89 10.59 -6.24
C LYS A 214 -34.07 11.17 -5.45
N ASN A 215 -34.54 12.35 -5.85
CA ASN A 215 -35.68 13.01 -5.24
C ASN A 215 -36.99 12.27 -5.59
N GLU A 216 -38.04 12.52 -4.80
CA GLU A 216 -39.38 11.93 -5.02
C GLU A 216 -40.02 12.39 -6.34
N ASP A 217 -39.69 13.59 -6.81
CA ASP A 217 -40.12 14.14 -8.10
C ASP A 217 -39.34 13.54 -9.29
N GLY A 218 -38.41 12.61 -9.03
CA GLY A 218 -37.55 11.96 -10.02
C GLY A 218 -36.33 12.78 -10.44
N SER A 219 -36.15 13.99 -9.91
CA SER A 219 -34.97 14.82 -10.17
C SER A 219 -33.75 14.36 -9.35
N TRP A 220 -32.56 14.79 -9.79
CA TRP A 220 -31.32 14.58 -9.05
C TRP A 220 -30.89 15.91 -8.41
N PRO A 221 -30.53 15.94 -7.11
CA PRO A 221 -30.04 17.14 -6.43
C PRO A 221 -28.95 17.91 -7.20
N ARG A 222 -28.02 17.20 -7.82
CA ARG A 222 -26.90 17.75 -8.61
C ARG A 222 -27.21 17.89 -10.11
N GLY A 223 -28.44 17.62 -10.51
CA GLY A 223 -28.91 17.68 -11.89
C GLY A 223 -28.62 16.43 -12.73
N SER A 224 -29.15 16.43 -13.95
CA SER A 224 -29.05 15.32 -14.90
C SER A 224 -27.70 15.24 -15.64
N ASP A 225 -26.96 16.35 -15.71
CA ASP A 225 -25.68 16.45 -16.44
C ASP A 225 -24.51 15.93 -15.59
N ALA A 226 -24.50 14.63 -15.29
CA ALA A 226 -23.35 13.93 -14.70
C ALA A 226 -22.11 13.89 -15.64
N SER A 227 -22.13 14.61 -16.77
CA SER A 227 -21.10 14.61 -17.81
C SER A 227 -20.52 15.99 -18.16
N LYS A 228 -20.82 17.08 -17.42
CA LYS A 228 -20.30 18.42 -17.74
C LYS A 228 -19.59 19.08 -16.56
N SER A 229 -18.43 18.55 -16.21
CA SER A 229 -17.31 19.39 -15.76
C SER A 229 -16.13 19.25 -16.74
N SER A 230 -16.41 19.37 -18.04
CA SER A 230 -15.37 19.63 -19.04
C SER A 230 -14.99 21.12 -18.95
N GLY A 231 -14.24 21.48 -17.91
CA GLY A 231 -13.34 22.61 -18.00
C GLY A 231 -12.26 22.24 -18.99
N ALA A 232 -12.51 22.51 -20.28
CA ALA A 232 -11.54 22.33 -21.35
C ALA A 232 -10.31 23.21 -21.05
N SER A 233 -9.35 22.63 -20.34
CA SER A 233 -7.98 23.13 -20.31
C SER A 233 -7.41 22.76 -21.67
N ASN A 234 -7.41 23.71 -22.61
CA ASN A 234 -6.67 23.60 -23.87
C ASN A 234 -5.18 23.48 -23.55
N LEU A 235 -4.72 22.28 -23.18
CA LEU A 235 -3.31 21.92 -23.19
C LEU A 235 -3.02 21.25 -24.54
N SER A 236 -3.04 22.07 -25.58
CA SER A 236 -2.49 21.69 -26.88
C SER A 236 -1.37 22.66 -27.25
N ALA A 237 -0.21 22.06 -27.51
CA ALA A 237 1.00 22.62 -28.13
C ALA A 237 2.01 23.30 -27.19
N LEU A 238 2.95 22.47 -26.73
CA LEU A 238 4.38 22.83 -26.64
C LEU A 238 4.78 23.71 -27.85
N PRO A 239 5.55 24.80 -27.67
CA PRO A 239 6.02 25.58 -28.80
C PRO A 239 7.05 24.74 -29.59
N LYS A 240 6.68 24.31 -30.79
CA LYS A 240 7.63 23.84 -31.80
C LYS A 240 8.43 25.06 -32.26
N ILE A 241 9.65 25.19 -31.76
CA ILE A 241 10.63 26.10 -32.34
C ILE A 241 11.17 25.40 -33.60
N SER A 242 10.68 25.83 -34.76
CA SER A 242 11.26 25.45 -36.06
C SER A 242 12.43 26.39 -36.40
N PRO A 243 13.57 25.88 -36.90
CA PRO A 243 14.64 26.74 -37.37
C PRO A 243 14.36 27.18 -38.80
N SER A 244 14.26 28.49 -39.04
CA SER A 244 14.34 29.05 -40.39
C SER A 244 15.32 30.22 -40.41
N SER A 245 16.24 30.07 -41.35
CA SER A 245 17.44 30.82 -41.72
C SER A 245 17.24 32.28 -42.15
N LEU A 246 18.39 32.99 -42.15
CA LEU A 246 18.78 34.25 -42.83
C LEU A 246 18.72 35.51 -41.96
N ALA A 247 19.64 36.46 -42.00
CA ALA A 247 21.06 36.55 -42.36
C ALA A 247 21.54 37.96 -41.91
N ASN A 248 22.81 38.06 -41.52
CA ASN A 248 23.71 39.25 -41.51
C ASN A 248 23.28 40.59 -40.86
N ASN A 249 24.08 41.05 -39.88
CA ASN A 249 25.20 41.98 -40.17
C ASN A 249 26.12 42.26 -38.96
N HIS A 250 27.40 42.47 -39.29
CA HIS A 250 28.58 43.05 -38.62
C HIS A 250 28.34 44.02 -37.42
N SER A 251 29.22 44.20 -36.42
CA SER A 251 30.69 44.45 -36.47
C SER A 251 31.36 44.44 -35.07
N SER A 252 32.67 44.08 -35.04
CA SER A 252 33.81 44.52 -34.16
C SER A 252 33.66 44.52 -32.62
N SER A 253 34.65 44.27 -31.76
CA SER A 253 36.07 43.84 -31.75
C SER A 253 36.50 43.95 -30.27
N PHE A 254 37.24 43.00 -29.68
CA PHE A 254 38.47 43.27 -28.92
C PHE A 254 39.09 41.98 -28.35
N THR A 255 40.39 42.07 -28.21
CA THR A 255 41.46 41.09 -28.02
C THR A 255 41.60 40.43 -26.64
N GLY A 256 42.22 39.25 -26.59
CA GLY A 256 42.87 38.73 -25.37
C GLY A 256 43.50 37.34 -25.55
N ARG A 257 44.82 37.29 -25.74
CA ARG A 257 45.70 36.10 -25.83
C ARG A 257 45.95 35.44 -24.46
N ASN A 258 46.19 34.12 -24.46
CA ASN A 258 47.33 33.37 -23.84
C ASN A 258 47.00 31.85 -23.96
N GLU A 259 47.68 31.05 -24.78
CA GLU A 259 48.93 30.28 -24.50
C GLU A 259 48.86 29.43 -23.21
N LEU A 260 49.35 28.19 -23.09
CA LEU A 260 49.66 27.01 -23.92
C LEU A 260 50.31 26.00 -22.90
N ILE A 261 50.09 24.68 -23.05
CA ILE A 261 50.96 23.56 -22.57
C ILE A 261 50.90 23.29 -21.04
N ALA A 262 50.91 22.10 -20.42
CA ALA A 262 51.24 20.68 -20.66
C ALA A 262 50.48 19.85 -19.56
N ALA A 263 50.45 18.52 -19.41
CA ALA A 263 51.20 17.38 -19.94
C ALA A 263 50.38 16.08 -19.68
N HIS A 264 50.71 15.07 -20.47
CA HIS A 264 50.21 13.69 -20.47
C HIS A 264 51.19 12.76 -19.71
N VAL A 265 50.66 11.66 -19.16
CA VAL A 265 51.20 10.27 -19.20
C VAL A 265 52.34 9.83 -18.25
N LEU A 266 51.93 8.92 -17.35
CA LEU A 266 52.41 7.55 -17.05
C LEU A 266 53.90 7.23 -16.75
N ALA A 267 54.00 6.52 -15.60
CA ALA A 267 54.66 5.23 -15.36
C ALA A 267 56.20 5.16 -15.19
N GLY A 268 56.59 4.54 -14.08
CA GLY A 268 57.89 3.91 -13.91
C GLY A 268 58.29 3.61 -12.47
N LYS A 269 57.76 2.52 -11.89
CA LYS A 269 58.52 1.39 -11.31
C LYS A 269 57.59 0.36 -10.68
#